data_AF-A0A7S2D0S4-F1
#
_entry.id   AF-A0A7S2D0S4-F1
#
_cell.length_a   1.000
_cell.length_b   1.000
_cell.length_c   1.000
_cell.angle_alpha   90.00
_cell.angle_beta   90.00
_cell.angle_gamma   90.00
#
_symmetry.space_group_name_H-M   'P 1'
#
loop_
_entity.id
_entity.type
_entity.pdbx_description
1 polymer ?
#
loop_
_entity_poly.entity_id
_entity_poly.type
_entity_poly.pdbx_seq_one_letter_code
_entity_poly.pdbx_strand_id
1 'polypeptide(L)'
;VGKYTVEFEVYDVKVQLEKSIQTVYVRYIRREVRDLTEIDRTKFLNAMKVLYSTTTKDGIKTIGQGFKGMDYLSLKYASLAASSDCDQVSDGLGFLTNHVALIAEMEASLQTIEPHLALPYWDFAVDAHSAYTQRKELHTDIELSDAWRRSSIFDDEFFGSASPNNQYHSSDRGRWGYLAVPSDMWNSTTNGVNAYGYLRAPWNLNDSPYVSRSDHVFEFQESAFSDCSSTFSLLQASTWSEFGSRIEDAMSVPTSVMVAGAWTKVTAVEWAEAELGHDAASKLAQISLALSPIFYRANMLTCPDYCSSDSTSSESCECSVETGLSTTAMKKVFASSGAAARFAQLDAHQDFHTVSDDGSVMIESSILRSLWKMVGSSAIKGDMLDSSATLDPLFWVIHPNIERLWQWKRLSSSPYEYSWPSGSSVYSSCSGHDADDIVPFSNLFSIDGDSNENVQYSNSEIYDLLDPTGMNMNYIYGDFGWSYCVEEGYDLRNFDAKTSTGM
;
A
#
# COMPACT_ATOMS: atom_id res chain seq x y z
N VAL A 1 18.63 -15.14 -13.52
CA VAL A 1 19.45 -14.54 -12.44
C VAL A 1 20.41 -15.59 -11.89
N GLY A 2 21.53 -15.20 -11.30
CA GLY A 2 22.40 -16.14 -10.62
C GLY A 2 23.85 -15.67 -10.50
N LYS A 3 24.64 -16.53 -9.86
CA LYS A 3 26.09 -16.41 -9.73
C LYS A 3 26.76 -17.23 -10.82
N TYR A 4 27.53 -16.56 -11.68
CA TYR A 4 28.20 -17.18 -12.81
C TYR A 4 29.71 -17.07 -12.65
N THR A 5 30.42 -18.17 -12.88
CA THR A 5 31.88 -18.13 -13.06
C THR A 5 32.16 -17.88 -14.53
N VAL A 6 32.65 -16.69 -14.85
CA VAL A 6 32.94 -16.26 -16.21
C VAL A 6 34.45 -16.22 -16.40
N GLU A 7 34.91 -16.83 -17.49
CA GLU A 7 36.30 -16.83 -17.90
C GLU A 7 36.50 -15.79 -18.99
N PHE A 8 37.41 -14.85 -18.75
CA PHE A 8 37.83 -13.85 -19.72
C PHE A 8 39.22 -14.23 -20.25
N GLU A 9 39.33 -14.37 -21.56
CA GLU A 9 40.57 -14.71 -22.24
C GLU A 9 40.97 -13.58 -23.19
N VAL A 10 42.22 -13.10 -23.06
CA VAL A 10 42.80 -12.11 -23.97
C VAL A 10 43.69 -12.83 -24.97
N TYR A 11 43.52 -12.54 -26.25
CA TYR A 11 44.28 -13.16 -27.34
C TYR A 11 45.03 -12.12 -28.16
N ASP A 12 46.24 -12.47 -28.65
CA ASP A 12 46.92 -11.77 -29.74
C ASP A 12 47.21 -12.74 -30.89
N VAL A 13 46.67 -12.44 -32.08
CA VAL A 13 46.76 -13.24 -33.33
C VAL A 13 46.80 -14.77 -33.10
N LYS A 14 45.88 -15.28 -32.27
CA LYS A 14 45.67 -16.70 -31.87
C LYS A 14 46.54 -17.25 -30.72
N VAL A 15 47.33 -16.43 -30.04
CA VAL A 15 48.01 -16.81 -28.80
C VAL A 15 47.20 -16.25 -27.62
N GLN A 16 46.80 -17.12 -26.68
CA GLN A 16 46.20 -16.68 -25.43
C GLN A 16 47.28 -15.99 -24.59
N LEU A 17 47.08 -14.69 -24.31
CA LEU A 17 48.02 -13.86 -23.55
C LEU A 17 47.72 -13.92 -22.05
N GLU A 18 46.44 -13.79 -21.69
CA GLU A 18 45.99 -13.76 -20.31
C GLU A 18 44.66 -14.48 -20.15
N LYS A 19 44.47 -15.04 -18.96
CA LYS A 19 43.23 -15.67 -18.51
C LYS A 19 42.88 -15.11 -17.14
N SER A 20 41.66 -14.62 -17.00
CA SER A 20 41.10 -14.26 -15.70
C SER A 20 39.76 -14.95 -15.51
N ILE A 21 39.53 -15.47 -14.31
CA ILE A 21 38.25 -16.06 -13.92
C ILE A 21 37.64 -15.10 -12.92
N GLN A 22 36.43 -14.62 -13.21
CA GLN A 22 35.69 -13.75 -12.31
C GLN A 22 34.32 -14.32 -12.01
N THR A 23 33.79 -13.94 -10.85
CA THR A 23 32.41 -14.21 -10.51
C THR A 23 31.56 -13.01 -10.94
N VAL A 24 30.55 -13.25 -11.77
CA VAL A 24 29.58 -12.26 -12.22
C VAL A 24 28.22 -12.60 -11.62
N TYR A 25 27.55 -11.59 -11.07
CA TYR A 25 26.18 -11.70 -10.57
C TYR A 25 25.23 -11.05 -11.57
N VAL A 26 24.23 -11.81 -12.01
CA VAL A 26 23.19 -11.31 -12.91
C VAL A 26 21.91 -11.16 -12.11
N ARG A 27 21.40 -9.94 -11.95
CA ARG A 27 20.16 -9.60 -11.23
C ARG A 27 19.13 -8.96 -12.15
N TYR A 28 17.87 -9.04 -11.77
CA TYR A 28 16.80 -8.23 -12.35
C TYR A 28 16.99 -6.74 -11.98
N ILE A 29 16.51 -5.84 -12.83
CA ILE A 29 16.58 -4.39 -12.58
C ILE A 29 15.16 -3.84 -12.57
N ARG A 30 14.68 -3.43 -11.40
CA ARG A 30 13.41 -2.72 -11.24
C ARG A 30 13.62 -1.25 -11.61
N ARG A 31 12.74 -0.71 -12.46
CA ARG A 31 12.80 0.66 -12.98
C ARG A 31 11.48 1.37 -12.80
N GLU A 32 11.49 2.69 -12.86
CA GLU A 32 10.27 3.48 -12.88
C GLU A 32 9.43 3.09 -14.11
N VAL A 33 8.13 2.91 -13.91
CA VAL A 33 7.21 2.35 -14.92
C VAL A 33 7.08 3.20 -16.19
N ARG A 34 7.24 4.52 -16.09
CA ARG A 34 7.24 5.49 -17.20
C ARG A 34 8.58 5.52 -17.95
N ASP A 35 9.67 5.12 -17.31
CA ASP A 35 11.01 5.01 -17.92
C ASP A 35 11.22 3.69 -18.69
N LEU A 36 10.29 2.75 -18.57
CA LEU A 36 10.31 1.54 -19.39
C LEU A 36 10.14 1.87 -20.87
N THR A 37 10.85 1.13 -21.72
CA THR A 37 10.58 1.16 -23.16
C THR A 37 9.13 0.73 -23.42
N GLU A 38 8.52 1.20 -24.51
CA GLU A 38 7.16 0.81 -24.88
C GLU A 38 7.01 -0.72 -24.99
N ILE A 39 8.04 -1.41 -25.47
CA ILE A 39 8.08 -2.87 -25.58
C ILE A 39 8.05 -3.53 -24.18
N ASP A 40 8.92 -3.09 -23.28
CA ASP A 40 9.01 -3.68 -21.93
C ASP A 40 7.76 -3.37 -21.11
N ARG A 41 7.26 -2.14 -21.20
CA ARG A 41 5.99 -1.73 -20.57
C ARG A 41 4.82 -2.57 -21.08
N THR A 42 4.73 -2.77 -22.41
CA THR A 42 3.67 -3.58 -23.00
C THR A 42 3.75 -5.04 -22.54
N LYS A 43 4.95 -5.63 -22.47
CA LYS A 43 5.15 -6.99 -21.95
C LYS A 43 4.70 -7.10 -20.50
N PHE A 44 5.13 -6.15 -19.66
CA PHE A 44 4.75 -6.10 -18.24
C PHE A 44 3.23 -6.02 -18.07
N LEU A 45 2.58 -5.05 -18.70
CA LEU A 45 1.14 -4.84 -18.58
C LEU A 45 0.32 -5.99 -19.20
N ASN A 46 0.82 -6.64 -20.26
CA ASN A 46 0.20 -7.86 -20.80
C ASN A 46 0.33 -9.04 -19.83
N ALA A 47 1.50 -9.26 -19.25
CA ALA A 47 1.72 -10.34 -18.27
C ALA A 47 0.85 -10.13 -17.03
N MET A 48 0.74 -8.90 -16.52
CA MET A 48 -0.23 -8.59 -15.46
C MET A 48 -1.66 -8.92 -15.91
N LYS A 49 -2.08 -8.55 -17.13
CA LYS A 49 -3.44 -8.87 -17.60
C LYS A 49 -3.71 -10.38 -17.62
N VAL A 50 -2.70 -11.20 -17.90
CA VAL A 50 -2.81 -12.68 -17.78
C VAL A 50 -3.06 -13.10 -16.33
N LEU A 51 -2.35 -12.54 -15.34
CA LEU A 51 -2.61 -12.82 -13.92
C LEU A 51 -4.05 -12.51 -13.49
N TYR A 52 -4.62 -11.42 -14.01
CA TYR A 52 -5.99 -10.99 -13.69
C TYR A 52 -7.07 -11.78 -14.44
N SER A 53 -6.75 -12.42 -15.57
CA SER A 53 -7.73 -13.09 -16.43
C SER A 53 -7.64 -14.62 -16.42
N THR A 54 -6.59 -15.17 -15.81
CA THR A 54 -6.34 -16.61 -15.77
C THR A 54 -6.35 -17.08 -14.32
N THR A 55 -7.23 -18.05 -14.01
CA THR A 55 -7.25 -18.66 -12.68
C THR A 55 -5.93 -19.37 -12.41
N THR A 56 -5.50 -19.42 -11.15
CA THR A 56 -4.28 -20.11 -10.73
C THR A 56 -4.30 -21.57 -11.20
N LYS A 57 -5.45 -22.24 -11.05
CA LYS A 57 -5.65 -23.62 -11.48
C LYS A 57 -5.42 -23.83 -12.98
N ASP A 58 -5.89 -22.91 -13.82
CA ASP A 58 -5.74 -23.03 -15.27
C ASP A 58 -4.33 -22.61 -15.72
N GLY A 59 -3.78 -21.54 -15.15
CA GLY A 59 -2.42 -21.09 -15.45
C GLY A 59 -1.34 -22.09 -15.04
N ILE A 60 -1.53 -22.86 -13.96
CA ILE A 60 -0.64 -23.98 -13.61
C ILE A 60 -0.58 -25.03 -14.73
N LYS A 61 -1.70 -25.26 -15.43
CA LYS A 61 -1.79 -26.24 -16.52
C LYS A 61 -1.25 -25.70 -17.84
N THR A 62 -1.43 -24.41 -18.11
CA THR A 62 -1.19 -23.82 -19.43
C THR A 62 0.09 -22.98 -19.52
N ILE A 63 0.54 -22.40 -18.41
CA ILE A 63 1.67 -21.46 -18.35
C ILE A 63 2.85 -22.12 -17.61
N GLY A 64 2.62 -22.67 -16.41
CA GLY A 64 3.65 -23.39 -15.67
C GLY A 64 3.36 -23.52 -14.18
N GLN A 65 4.05 -24.44 -13.50
CA GLN A 65 3.80 -24.76 -12.09
C GLN A 65 4.00 -23.57 -11.13
N GLY A 66 4.83 -22.59 -11.49
CA GLY A 66 5.05 -21.39 -10.69
C GLY A 66 3.95 -20.33 -10.81
N PHE A 67 2.96 -20.53 -11.69
CA PHE A 67 1.91 -19.55 -11.92
C PHE A 67 0.95 -19.43 -10.73
N LYS A 68 0.75 -18.19 -10.27
CA LYS A 68 -0.22 -17.78 -9.25
C LYS A 68 -0.99 -16.56 -9.78
N GLY A 69 -2.27 -16.76 -10.09
CA GLY A 69 -3.17 -15.70 -10.56
C GLY A 69 -3.68 -14.83 -9.43
N MET A 70 -4.48 -13.81 -9.78
CA MET A 70 -5.06 -12.90 -8.79
C MET A 70 -6.06 -13.58 -7.86
N ASP A 71 -6.69 -14.68 -8.30
CA ASP A 71 -7.56 -15.53 -7.47
C ASP A 71 -6.81 -16.14 -6.27
N TYR A 72 -5.49 -16.33 -6.37
CA TYR A 72 -4.64 -16.75 -5.26
C TYR A 72 -4.05 -15.56 -4.51
N LEU A 73 -3.43 -14.61 -5.23
CA LEU A 73 -2.67 -13.52 -4.61
C LEU A 73 -3.56 -12.57 -3.80
N SER A 74 -4.71 -12.17 -4.37
CA SER A 74 -5.66 -11.30 -3.66
C SER A 74 -6.38 -12.03 -2.53
N LEU A 75 -6.71 -13.32 -2.71
CA LEU A 75 -7.32 -14.11 -1.64
C LEU A 75 -6.37 -14.25 -0.44
N LYS A 76 -5.08 -14.48 -0.70
CA LYS A 76 -4.05 -14.56 0.34
C LYS A 76 -3.95 -13.24 1.11
N TYR A 77 -3.79 -12.11 0.41
CA TYR A 77 -3.71 -10.80 1.06
C TYR A 77 -4.99 -10.49 1.85
N ALA A 78 -6.16 -10.70 1.25
CA ALA A 78 -7.43 -10.46 1.91
C ALA A 78 -7.61 -11.29 3.18
N SER A 79 -7.12 -12.55 3.19
CA SER A 79 -7.16 -13.42 4.38
C SER A 79 -6.32 -12.90 5.55
N LEU A 80 -5.26 -12.17 5.26
CA LEU A 80 -4.37 -11.62 6.28
C LEU A 80 -4.84 -10.24 6.75
N ALA A 81 -5.20 -9.36 5.81
CA ALA A 81 -5.66 -8.01 6.10
C ALA A 81 -7.06 -8.00 6.76
N ALA A 82 -7.99 -8.83 6.28
CA ALA A 82 -9.34 -8.91 6.84
C ALA A 82 -9.50 -9.94 7.97
N SER A 83 -8.41 -10.45 8.54
CA SER A 83 -8.49 -11.39 9.66
C SER A 83 -9.34 -10.80 10.80
N SER A 84 -10.12 -11.66 11.45
CA SER A 84 -11.11 -11.26 12.47
C SER A 84 -10.45 -10.67 13.70
N ASP A 85 -9.23 -11.12 13.99
CA ASP A 85 -8.53 -10.79 15.24
C ASP A 85 -7.77 -9.46 15.09
N CYS A 86 -7.11 -9.26 13.96
CA CYS A 86 -6.32 -8.06 13.65
C CYS A 86 -5.92 -8.03 12.16
N ASP A 87 -5.38 -6.90 11.69
CA ASP A 87 -4.70 -6.83 10.39
C ASP A 87 -3.28 -7.40 10.52
N GLN A 88 -2.95 -8.46 9.79
CA GLN A 88 -1.66 -9.16 9.90
C GLN A 88 -0.57 -8.64 8.94
N VAL A 89 -0.90 -7.67 8.08
CA VAL A 89 0.00 -7.19 7.01
C VAL A 89 0.16 -5.67 6.99
N SER A 90 -0.67 -4.93 7.73
CA SER A 90 -0.68 -3.47 7.85
C SER A 90 -0.87 -3.00 9.30
N ASP A 91 -0.65 -1.71 9.56
CA ASP A 91 -0.73 -1.06 10.87
C ASP A 91 0.33 -1.54 11.89
N GLY A 92 1.55 -1.81 11.44
CA GLY A 92 2.67 -2.19 12.30
C GLY A 92 4.01 -2.41 11.57
N LEU A 93 5.06 -2.76 12.32
CA LEU A 93 6.43 -2.89 11.77
C LEU A 93 6.59 -4.01 10.74
N GLY A 94 5.67 -4.97 10.70
CA GLY A 94 5.64 -6.03 9.69
C GLY A 94 5.15 -5.57 8.31
N PHE A 95 4.65 -4.34 8.18
CA PHE A 95 4.09 -3.83 6.92
C PHE A 95 5.03 -4.04 5.74
N LEU A 96 6.28 -3.56 5.84
CA LEU A 96 7.19 -3.58 4.71
C LEU A 96 7.62 -5.00 4.31
N THR A 97 7.94 -5.85 5.29
CA THR A 97 8.38 -7.23 5.06
C THR A 97 7.27 -8.07 4.42
N ASN A 98 6.03 -7.95 4.91
CA ASN A 98 4.88 -8.63 4.32
C ASN A 98 4.60 -8.18 2.89
N HIS A 99 4.60 -6.86 2.63
CA HIS A 99 4.32 -6.34 1.29
C HIS A 99 5.43 -6.72 0.30
N VAL A 100 6.70 -6.59 0.66
CA VAL A 100 7.80 -6.99 -0.24
C VAL A 100 7.77 -8.49 -0.55
N ALA A 101 7.42 -9.32 0.44
CA ALA A 101 7.28 -10.76 0.23
C ALA A 101 6.13 -11.11 -0.72
N LEU A 102 4.97 -10.44 -0.58
CA LEU A 102 3.84 -10.60 -1.50
C LEU A 102 4.19 -10.13 -2.92
N ILE A 103 4.89 -9.00 -3.03
CA ILE A 103 5.39 -8.46 -4.29
C ILE A 103 6.34 -9.45 -4.98
N ALA A 104 7.26 -10.06 -4.23
CA ALA A 104 8.19 -11.05 -4.77
C ALA A 104 7.46 -12.33 -5.26
N GLU A 105 6.42 -12.77 -4.57
CA GLU A 105 5.59 -13.89 -5.00
C GLU A 105 4.81 -13.58 -6.29
N MET A 106 4.33 -12.35 -6.44
CA MET A 106 3.70 -11.89 -7.69
C MET A 106 4.72 -11.76 -8.84
N GLU A 107 5.92 -11.23 -8.57
CA GLU A 107 6.99 -11.14 -9.57
C GLU A 107 7.43 -12.52 -10.06
N ALA A 108 7.54 -13.51 -9.18
CA ALA A 108 7.82 -14.90 -9.56
C ALA A 108 6.73 -15.49 -10.48
N SER A 109 5.46 -15.14 -10.23
CA SER A 109 4.35 -15.53 -11.10
C SER A 109 4.45 -14.86 -12.48
N LEU A 110 4.75 -13.56 -12.54
CA LEU A 110 4.99 -12.84 -13.80
C LEU A 110 6.14 -13.47 -14.61
N GLN A 111 7.21 -13.89 -13.93
CA GLN A 111 8.38 -14.52 -14.56
C GLN A 111 8.08 -15.93 -15.10
N THR A 112 6.99 -16.56 -14.68
CA THR A 112 6.50 -17.80 -15.32
C THR A 112 5.89 -17.50 -16.70
N ILE A 113 5.36 -16.30 -16.91
CA ILE A 113 4.82 -15.83 -18.21
C ILE A 113 5.94 -15.26 -19.08
N GLU A 114 6.75 -14.37 -18.51
CA GLU A 114 7.82 -13.65 -19.20
C GLU A 114 9.09 -13.63 -18.31
N PRO A 115 10.02 -14.59 -18.50
CA PRO A 115 11.16 -14.80 -17.58
C PRO A 115 12.14 -13.63 -17.42
N HIS A 116 12.09 -12.65 -18.31
CA HIS A 116 12.96 -11.48 -18.27
C HIS A 116 12.35 -10.27 -17.55
N LEU A 117 11.09 -10.34 -17.12
CA LEU A 117 10.45 -9.23 -16.43
C LEU A 117 11.00 -9.06 -15.02
N ALA A 118 11.31 -7.79 -14.72
CA ALA A 118 11.44 -7.27 -13.36
C ALA A 118 10.23 -6.38 -13.09
N LEU A 119 9.70 -6.42 -11.88
CA LEU A 119 8.57 -5.59 -11.51
C LEU A 119 8.98 -4.11 -11.48
N PRO A 120 8.29 -3.21 -12.20
CA PRO A 120 8.60 -1.79 -12.11
C PRO A 120 8.05 -1.18 -10.82
N TYR A 121 8.45 0.06 -10.54
CA TYR A 121 7.89 0.88 -9.48
C TYR A 121 7.23 2.14 -10.04
N TRP A 122 6.28 2.70 -9.30
CA TRP A 122 5.68 3.99 -9.57
C TRP A 122 6.21 5.01 -8.57
N ASP A 123 6.96 6.00 -9.08
CA ASP A 123 7.47 7.10 -8.24
C ASP A 123 6.44 8.23 -8.13
N PHE A 124 5.51 8.09 -7.19
CA PHE A 124 4.42 9.05 -6.95
C PHE A 124 4.90 10.42 -6.47
N ALA A 125 6.15 10.56 -6.00
CA ALA A 125 6.73 11.86 -5.66
C ALA A 125 7.01 12.71 -6.92
N VAL A 126 7.23 12.08 -8.08
CA VAL A 126 7.30 12.79 -9.38
C VAL A 126 5.96 13.46 -9.70
N ASP A 127 4.85 12.80 -9.35
CA ASP A 127 3.50 13.32 -9.62
C ASP A 127 3.15 14.46 -8.67
N ALA A 128 3.57 14.37 -7.40
CA ALA A 128 3.52 15.47 -6.44
C ALA A 128 4.29 16.70 -6.96
N HIS A 129 5.55 16.50 -7.37
CA HIS A 129 6.38 17.55 -7.97
C HIS A 129 5.71 18.19 -9.18
N SER A 130 5.22 17.35 -10.10
CA SER A 130 4.54 17.82 -11.31
C SER A 130 3.28 18.62 -10.98
N ALA A 131 2.53 18.26 -9.93
CA ALA A 131 1.38 19.02 -9.47
C ALA A 131 1.78 20.40 -8.92
N TYR A 132 2.81 20.47 -8.08
CA TYR A 132 3.33 21.73 -7.54
C TYR A 132 3.87 22.66 -8.63
N THR A 133 4.65 22.12 -9.58
CA THR A 133 5.20 22.87 -10.71
C THR A 133 4.10 23.41 -11.62
N GLN A 134 3.13 22.59 -12.00
CA GLN A 134 1.98 23.03 -12.80
C GLN A 134 1.22 24.18 -12.14
N ARG A 135 0.95 24.09 -10.83
CA ARG A 135 0.27 25.16 -10.09
C ARG A 135 1.07 26.46 -10.08
N LYS A 136 2.40 26.38 -9.93
CA LYS A 136 3.30 27.54 -9.89
C LYS A 136 3.48 28.20 -11.26
N GLU A 137 3.68 27.42 -12.32
CA GLU A 137 3.99 27.90 -13.66
C GLU A 137 2.76 28.39 -14.44
N LEU A 138 1.63 27.69 -14.29
CA LEU A 138 0.44 27.99 -15.08
C LEU A 138 -0.38 29.16 -14.49
N HIS A 139 -0.07 29.61 -13.27
CA HIS A 139 -0.91 30.58 -12.52
C HIS A 139 -2.40 30.20 -12.54
N THR A 140 -2.71 28.90 -12.61
CA THR A 140 -4.06 28.38 -12.75
C THR A 140 -4.67 28.13 -11.38
N ASP A 141 -5.97 28.43 -11.25
CA ASP A 141 -6.82 28.03 -10.12
C ASP A 141 -7.14 26.52 -10.12
N ILE A 142 -6.23 25.69 -10.62
CA ILE A 142 -6.40 24.23 -10.57
C ILE A 142 -6.11 23.74 -9.16
N GLU A 143 -6.97 22.87 -8.64
CA GLU A 143 -6.72 22.18 -7.38
C GLU A 143 -5.53 21.23 -7.50
N LEU A 144 -4.74 21.10 -6.43
CA LEU A 144 -3.53 20.25 -6.44
C LEU A 144 -3.87 18.78 -6.70
N SER A 145 -4.99 18.32 -6.13
CA SER A 145 -5.60 17.00 -6.36
C SER A 145 -5.80 16.72 -7.85
N ASP A 146 -6.42 17.66 -8.57
CA ASP A 146 -6.67 17.56 -10.01
C ASP A 146 -5.36 17.56 -10.81
N ALA A 147 -4.39 18.38 -10.42
CA ALA A 147 -3.08 18.42 -11.07
C ALA A 147 -2.32 17.10 -10.90
N TRP A 148 -2.36 16.48 -9.72
CA TRP A 148 -1.75 15.17 -9.45
C TRP A 148 -2.41 14.06 -10.27
N ARG A 149 -3.74 14.07 -10.40
CA ARG A 149 -4.51 13.08 -11.18
C ARG A 149 -4.34 13.18 -12.70
N ARG A 150 -3.67 14.22 -13.20
CA ARG A 150 -3.27 14.33 -14.62
C ARG A 150 -2.01 13.55 -14.96
N SER A 151 -1.40 12.87 -13.99
CA SER A 151 -0.28 11.99 -14.24
C SER A 151 -0.60 10.97 -15.33
N SER A 152 0.38 10.73 -16.22
CA SER A 152 0.28 9.73 -17.28
C SER A 152 0.14 8.30 -16.74
N ILE A 153 0.40 8.07 -15.46
CA ILE A 153 0.13 6.79 -14.81
C ILE A 153 -1.36 6.39 -14.94
N PHE A 154 -2.25 7.38 -15.02
CA PHE A 154 -3.70 7.20 -15.14
C PHE A 154 -4.21 7.21 -16.60
N ASP A 155 -3.31 7.21 -17.57
CA ASP A 155 -3.68 7.06 -18.97
C ASP A 155 -4.22 5.65 -19.26
N ASP A 156 -5.07 5.53 -20.28
CA ASP A 156 -5.71 4.28 -20.69
C ASP A 156 -4.71 3.18 -21.11
N GLU A 157 -3.52 3.60 -21.56
CA GLU A 157 -2.41 2.71 -21.91
C GLU A 157 -1.67 2.14 -20.69
N PHE A 158 -1.76 2.83 -19.54
CA PHE A 158 -1.17 2.44 -18.26
C PHE A 158 -2.23 1.83 -17.33
N PHE A 159 -2.64 2.54 -16.28
CA PHE A 159 -3.49 2.02 -15.21
C PHE A 159 -4.91 2.58 -15.20
N GLY A 160 -5.24 3.45 -16.16
CA GLY A 160 -6.57 4.04 -16.32
C GLY A 160 -6.90 5.08 -15.25
N SER A 161 -8.03 5.77 -15.46
CA SER A 161 -8.44 6.94 -14.66
C SER A 161 -8.40 6.71 -13.13
N ALA A 162 -7.94 7.73 -12.40
CA ALA A 162 -7.91 7.76 -10.94
C ALA A 162 -9.25 8.11 -10.29
N SER A 163 -10.20 8.72 -11.02
CA SER A 163 -11.54 9.05 -10.51
C SER A 163 -12.58 8.92 -11.63
N PRO A 164 -13.06 7.70 -11.91
CA PRO A 164 -14.08 7.47 -12.92
C PRO A 164 -15.47 7.95 -12.46
N ASN A 165 -16.15 8.73 -13.29
CA ASN A 165 -17.46 9.32 -12.97
C ASN A 165 -18.65 8.49 -13.48
N ASN A 166 -18.64 7.18 -13.22
CA ASN A 166 -19.79 6.31 -13.49
C ASN A 166 -20.31 5.68 -12.20
N GLN A 167 -21.48 5.04 -12.26
CA GLN A 167 -22.17 4.47 -11.10
C GLN A 167 -21.35 3.43 -10.31
N TYR A 168 -20.31 2.85 -10.93
CA TYR A 168 -19.45 1.84 -10.31
C TYR A 168 -18.14 2.43 -9.78
N HIS A 169 -17.91 3.73 -10.01
CA HIS A 169 -16.62 4.38 -9.74
C HIS A 169 -15.45 3.64 -10.40
N SER A 170 -15.70 2.94 -11.52
CA SER A 170 -14.72 2.02 -12.12
C SER A 170 -14.21 2.56 -13.45
N SER A 171 -12.94 2.32 -13.77
CA SER A 171 -12.44 2.69 -15.09
C SER A 171 -13.27 1.96 -16.16
N ASP A 172 -13.78 2.66 -17.17
CA ASP A 172 -14.64 2.10 -18.22
C ASP A 172 -13.93 1.94 -19.56
N ARG A 173 -12.62 2.22 -19.59
CA ARG A 173 -11.78 2.26 -20.78
C ARG A 173 -10.35 1.81 -20.46
N GLY A 174 -9.51 1.73 -21.49
CA GLY A 174 -8.14 1.26 -21.36
C GLY A 174 -8.03 -0.21 -20.98
N ARG A 175 -6.82 -0.63 -20.60
CA ARG A 175 -6.48 -2.04 -20.32
C ARG A 175 -7.25 -2.66 -19.15
N TRP A 176 -7.66 -1.82 -18.21
CA TRP A 176 -8.31 -2.19 -16.95
C TRP A 176 -9.77 -1.75 -16.90
N GLY A 177 -10.35 -1.42 -18.06
CA GLY A 177 -11.77 -1.11 -18.17
C GLY A 177 -12.64 -2.24 -17.62
N TYR A 178 -13.53 -1.91 -16.69
CA TYR A 178 -14.42 -2.82 -15.98
C TYR A 178 -13.69 -4.04 -15.42
N LEU A 179 -12.57 -3.81 -14.75
CA LEU A 179 -11.82 -4.87 -14.09
C LEU A 179 -12.68 -5.50 -12.99
N ALA A 180 -13.08 -6.77 -13.19
CA ALA A 180 -14.00 -7.46 -12.31
C ALA A 180 -13.39 -7.78 -10.95
N VAL A 181 -14.21 -7.65 -9.91
CA VAL A 181 -13.90 -8.11 -8.55
C VAL A 181 -14.41 -9.55 -8.39
N PRO A 182 -13.64 -10.48 -7.78
CA PRO A 182 -14.12 -11.82 -7.48
C PRO A 182 -15.43 -11.79 -6.69
N SER A 183 -16.42 -12.53 -7.14
CA SER A 183 -17.80 -12.57 -6.62
C SER A 183 -18.20 -14.00 -6.20
N ASP A 184 -19.38 -14.14 -5.61
CA ASP A 184 -19.89 -15.40 -5.05
C ASP A 184 -18.97 -16.02 -3.98
N MET A 185 -18.26 -15.17 -3.23
CA MET A 185 -17.20 -15.57 -2.29
C MET A 185 -17.70 -15.89 -0.88
N TRP A 186 -19.02 -15.88 -0.59
CA TRP A 186 -19.56 -16.13 0.76
C TRP A 186 -19.10 -17.44 1.41
N ASN A 187 -18.77 -18.46 0.60
CA ASN A 187 -18.26 -19.75 1.08
C ASN A 187 -16.74 -19.88 0.96
N SER A 188 -16.03 -18.78 0.75
CA SER A 188 -14.56 -18.78 0.69
C SER A 188 -13.95 -18.97 2.08
N THR A 189 -12.65 -19.27 2.11
CA THR A 189 -11.91 -19.48 3.37
C THR A 189 -11.41 -18.18 4.01
N THR A 190 -11.69 -17.02 3.39
CA THR A 190 -11.22 -15.72 3.88
C THR A 190 -12.34 -14.98 4.60
N ASN A 191 -11.96 -14.15 5.58
CA ASN A 191 -12.85 -13.17 6.19
C ASN A 191 -12.98 -11.88 5.36
N GLY A 192 -12.19 -11.74 4.28
CA GLY A 192 -12.23 -10.60 3.36
C GLY A 192 -13.34 -10.72 2.33
N VAL A 193 -14.57 -10.99 2.78
CA VAL A 193 -15.77 -11.01 1.93
C VAL A 193 -16.82 -10.07 2.51
N ASN A 194 -17.36 -9.19 1.67
CA ASN A 194 -18.39 -8.26 2.10
C ASN A 194 -19.80 -8.88 1.98
N ALA A 195 -20.81 -8.15 2.47
CA ALA A 195 -22.19 -8.61 2.47
C ALA A 195 -22.72 -9.00 1.07
N TYR A 196 -22.18 -8.41 0.00
CA TYR A 196 -22.56 -8.68 -1.39
C TYR A 196 -21.79 -9.85 -2.02
N GLY A 197 -20.91 -10.51 -1.26
CA GLY A 197 -20.17 -11.69 -1.72
C GLY A 197 -18.96 -11.37 -2.57
N TYR A 198 -18.51 -10.11 -2.58
CA TYR A 198 -17.28 -9.69 -3.24
C TYR A 198 -16.07 -9.84 -2.32
N LEU A 199 -14.88 -10.08 -2.90
CA LEU A 199 -13.60 -10.12 -2.18
C LEU A 199 -13.19 -8.71 -1.69
N ARG A 200 -13.90 -8.23 -0.68
CA ARG A 200 -13.73 -6.94 -0.01
C ARG A 200 -13.91 -7.13 1.48
N ALA A 201 -13.34 -6.24 2.28
CA ALA A 201 -13.49 -6.32 3.72
C ALA A 201 -14.98 -6.36 4.14
N PRO A 202 -15.33 -7.06 5.24
CA PRO A 202 -16.72 -7.17 5.69
C PRO A 202 -17.31 -5.81 6.12
N TRP A 203 -16.46 -4.85 6.48
CA TRP A 203 -16.82 -3.46 6.76
C TRP A 203 -16.83 -2.54 5.53
N ASN A 204 -16.59 -3.05 4.32
CA ASN A 204 -16.69 -2.29 3.07
C ASN A 204 -17.89 -2.78 2.24
N LEU A 205 -19.02 -2.08 2.35
CA LEU A 205 -20.28 -2.42 1.66
C LEU A 205 -20.33 -1.94 0.20
N ASN A 206 -19.18 -1.87 -0.48
CA ASN A 206 -19.11 -1.61 -1.91
C ASN A 206 -19.75 -2.77 -2.71
N ASP A 207 -20.84 -2.48 -3.41
CA ASP A 207 -21.64 -3.40 -4.22
C ASP A 207 -21.20 -3.44 -5.70
N SER A 208 -20.20 -2.65 -6.08
CA SER A 208 -19.68 -2.60 -7.44
C SER A 208 -19.10 -3.95 -7.86
N PRO A 209 -19.48 -4.52 -9.02
CA PRO A 209 -18.84 -5.73 -9.55
C PRO A 209 -17.43 -5.47 -10.09
N TYR A 210 -16.97 -4.22 -10.09
CA TYR A 210 -15.70 -3.80 -10.67
C TYR A 210 -14.85 -3.03 -9.66
N VAL A 211 -13.54 -3.01 -9.91
CA VAL A 211 -12.57 -2.23 -9.13
C VAL A 211 -12.96 -0.75 -9.16
N SER A 212 -13.18 -0.17 -7.98
CA SER A 212 -13.67 1.19 -7.79
C SER A 212 -12.58 2.15 -7.29
N ARG A 213 -12.63 3.40 -7.76
CA ARG A 213 -11.72 4.51 -7.46
C ARG A 213 -12.49 5.82 -7.36
N SER A 214 -12.04 6.72 -6.50
CA SER A 214 -12.68 8.01 -6.27
C SER A 214 -11.64 9.02 -5.82
N ASP A 215 -11.86 10.28 -6.17
CA ASP A 215 -11.05 11.41 -5.70
C ASP A 215 -11.57 12.04 -4.40
N HIS A 216 -12.68 11.52 -3.86
CA HIS A 216 -13.30 12.05 -2.66
C HIS A 216 -13.17 11.07 -1.49
N VAL A 217 -13.04 11.62 -0.29
CA VAL A 217 -13.28 10.97 1.00
C VAL A 217 -14.51 11.65 1.60
N PHE A 218 -15.65 10.93 1.58
CA PHE A 218 -16.98 11.51 1.78
C PHE A 218 -17.27 12.64 0.78
N GLU A 219 -17.59 13.84 1.28
CA GLU A 219 -17.76 15.06 0.48
C GLU A 219 -16.46 15.85 0.27
N PHE A 220 -15.34 15.42 0.85
CA PHE A 220 -14.06 16.14 0.75
C PHE A 220 -13.24 15.63 -0.43
N GLN A 221 -12.77 16.53 -1.30
CA GLN A 221 -11.80 16.14 -2.32
C GLN A 221 -10.45 15.85 -1.66
N GLU A 222 -9.91 14.66 -1.89
CA GLU A 222 -8.66 14.22 -1.30
C GLU A 222 -7.47 14.95 -1.96
N SER A 223 -6.55 15.42 -1.12
CA SER A 223 -5.38 16.19 -1.55
C SER A 223 -4.11 15.87 -0.76
N ALA A 224 -4.17 14.95 0.20
CA ALA A 224 -2.99 14.43 0.89
C ALA A 224 -2.33 13.33 0.05
N PHE A 225 -1.23 13.68 -0.59
CA PHE A 225 -0.37 12.73 -1.31
C PHE A 225 1.06 12.78 -0.77
N SER A 226 1.77 11.66 -0.91
CA SER A 226 3.18 11.58 -0.56
C SER A 226 4.02 12.37 -1.56
N ASP A 227 4.96 13.15 -1.04
CA ASP A 227 5.75 14.14 -1.77
C ASP A 227 7.22 14.15 -1.32
N CYS A 228 8.02 15.08 -1.86
CA CYS A 228 9.43 15.20 -1.51
C CYS A 228 9.66 15.52 -0.03
N SER A 229 8.78 16.32 0.60
CA SER A 229 8.88 16.72 2.01
C SER A 229 8.65 15.53 2.95
N SER A 230 7.56 14.81 2.75
CA SER A 230 7.23 13.60 3.52
C SER A 230 8.27 12.50 3.32
N THR A 231 8.79 12.33 2.10
CA THR A 231 9.87 11.37 1.81
C THR A 231 11.17 11.75 2.53
N PHE A 232 11.55 13.03 2.50
CA PHE A 232 12.72 13.54 3.21
C PHE A 232 12.60 13.32 4.73
N SER A 233 11.46 13.66 5.31
CA SER A 233 11.18 13.47 6.74
C SER A 233 11.21 12.00 7.17
N LEU A 234 10.78 11.08 6.30
CA LEU A 234 10.84 9.65 6.57
C LEU A 234 12.29 9.13 6.56
N LEU A 235 13.11 9.57 5.60
CA LEU A 235 14.53 9.15 5.51
C LEU A 235 15.36 9.59 6.73
N GLN A 236 14.95 10.66 7.42
CA GLN A 236 15.61 11.14 8.64
C GLN A 236 15.43 10.23 9.87
N ALA A 237 14.56 9.23 9.79
CA ALA A 237 14.39 8.27 10.88
C ALA A 237 15.72 7.57 11.22
N SER A 238 16.08 7.52 12.50
CA SER A 238 17.41 7.02 12.93
C SER A 238 17.43 5.51 13.23
N THR A 239 16.26 4.89 13.30
CA THR A 239 16.10 3.47 13.65
C THR A 239 15.14 2.77 12.70
N TRP A 240 15.25 1.44 12.58
CA TRP A 240 14.27 0.62 11.87
C TRP A 240 12.87 0.82 12.44
N SER A 241 12.70 0.79 13.76
CA SER A 241 11.38 0.93 14.38
C SER A 241 10.73 2.28 14.07
N GLU A 242 11.48 3.37 14.02
CA GLU A 242 10.94 4.68 13.67
C GLU A 242 10.55 4.74 12.18
N PHE A 243 11.43 4.25 11.30
CA PHE A 243 11.17 4.24 9.87
C PHE A 243 9.99 3.33 9.51
N GLY A 244 10.02 2.10 9.98
CA GLY A 244 9.02 1.06 9.71
C GLY A 244 7.64 1.39 10.27
N SER A 245 7.55 2.12 11.39
CA SER A 245 6.25 2.53 11.96
C SER A 245 5.63 3.72 11.23
N ARG A 246 6.42 4.47 10.46
CA ARG A 246 5.97 5.68 9.74
C ARG A 246 5.77 5.43 8.24
N ILE A 247 6.44 4.43 7.66
CA ILE A 247 6.51 4.30 6.20
C ILE A 247 5.15 4.04 5.54
N GLU A 248 4.28 3.27 6.18
CA GLU A 248 2.93 3.01 5.68
C GLU A 248 2.14 4.32 5.59
N ASP A 249 2.08 5.08 6.68
CA ASP A 249 1.28 6.31 6.77
C ASP A 249 1.89 7.48 6.01
N ALA A 250 3.22 7.50 5.83
CA ALA A 250 3.89 8.54 5.07
C ALA A 250 3.77 8.30 3.55
N MET A 251 3.82 7.05 3.10
CA MET A 251 4.01 6.71 1.69
C MET A 251 2.82 5.96 1.08
N SER A 252 2.37 4.89 1.73
CA SER A 252 1.37 3.98 1.19
C SER A 252 -0.04 4.53 1.33
N VAL A 253 -0.43 4.91 2.55
CA VAL A 253 -1.80 5.33 2.88
C VAL A 253 -2.22 6.57 2.08
N PRO A 254 -1.45 7.68 2.03
CA PRO A 254 -1.87 8.87 1.29
C PRO A 254 -2.10 8.57 -0.20
N THR A 255 -1.16 7.86 -0.82
CA THR A 255 -1.27 7.44 -2.23
C THR A 255 -2.48 6.52 -2.47
N SER A 256 -2.76 5.61 -1.53
CA SER A 256 -3.88 4.67 -1.63
C SER A 256 -5.22 5.38 -1.48
N VAL A 257 -5.35 6.28 -0.51
CA VAL A 257 -6.56 7.10 -0.28
C VAL A 257 -6.79 8.02 -1.47
N MET A 258 -5.74 8.63 -2.02
CA MET A 258 -5.83 9.40 -3.26
C MET A 258 -6.43 8.56 -4.40
N VAL A 259 -6.08 7.29 -4.58
CA VAL A 259 -6.61 6.50 -5.70
C VAL A 259 -8.00 5.91 -5.41
N ALA A 260 -8.19 5.32 -4.23
CA ALA A 260 -9.45 4.65 -3.89
C ALA A 260 -10.57 5.63 -3.55
N GLY A 261 -10.27 6.65 -2.73
CA GLY A 261 -11.26 7.43 -2.04
C GLY A 261 -12.23 6.60 -1.19
N ALA A 262 -13.23 7.28 -0.65
CA ALA A 262 -14.39 6.67 -0.02
C ALA A 262 -15.59 7.60 -0.18
N TRP A 263 -16.78 7.06 -0.34
CA TRP A 263 -17.99 7.85 -0.54
C TRP A 263 -19.16 7.23 0.21
N THR A 264 -20.26 7.96 0.29
CA THR A 264 -21.48 7.51 0.95
C THR A 264 -22.66 7.70 0.00
N LYS A 265 -23.72 6.92 0.20
CA LYS A 265 -24.96 7.04 -0.59
C LYS A 265 -25.82 8.24 -0.13
N VAL A 266 -25.51 8.83 1.02
CA VAL A 266 -26.19 9.97 1.66
C VAL A 266 -25.15 10.91 2.27
N THR A 267 -25.40 12.22 2.35
CA THR A 267 -24.46 13.15 3.00
C THR A 267 -24.23 12.73 4.45
N ALA A 268 -22.96 12.50 4.78
CA ALA A 268 -22.59 11.77 5.99
C ALA A 268 -21.84 12.63 7.00
N VAL A 269 -21.23 13.75 6.60
CA VAL A 269 -20.32 14.52 7.47
C VAL A 269 -20.54 16.05 7.51
N GLU A 270 -21.60 16.59 6.87
CA GLU A 270 -22.02 18.01 6.99
C GLU A 270 -22.12 18.51 8.45
N TRP A 271 -22.60 17.65 9.35
CA TRP A 271 -22.70 17.98 10.78
C TRP A 271 -21.32 18.15 11.43
N ALA A 272 -20.30 17.42 10.96
CA ALA A 272 -18.94 17.52 11.47
C ALA A 272 -18.29 18.79 10.97
N GLU A 273 -18.51 19.17 9.70
CA GLU A 273 -18.07 20.47 9.18
C GLU A 273 -18.69 21.63 9.95
N ALA A 274 -19.99 21.53 10.26
CA ALA A 274 -20.69 22.56 11.03
C ALA A 274 -20.19 22.68 12.49
N GLU A 275 -19.74 21.57 13.10
CA GLU A 275 -19.25 21.54 14.48
C GLU A 275 -17.76 21.88 14.60
N LEU A 276 -16.93 21.44 13.65
CA LEU A 276 -15.47 21.44 13.76
C LEU A 276 -14.77 22.35 12.73
N GLY A 277 -15.47 22.77 11.68
CA GLY A 277 -14.89 23.42 10.51
C GLY A 277 -14.42 22.41 9.44
N HIS A 278 -14.26 22.90 8.23
CA HIS A 278 -13.96 22.10 7.03
C HIS A 278 -12.67 21.27 7.18
N ASP A 279 -11.54 21.93 7.49
CA ASP A 279 -10.22 21.27 7.56
C ASP A 279 -10.18 20.17 8.61
N ALA A 280 -10.76 20.42 9.79
CA ALA A 280 -10.82 19.45 10.87
C ALA A 280 -11.72 18.26 10.53
N ALA A 281 -12.89 18.53 9.91
CA ALA A 281 -13.80 17.48 9.48
C ALA A 281 -13.18 16.61 8.38
N SER A 282 -12.49 17.21 7.41
CA SER A 282 -11.77 16.51 6.35
C SER A 282 -10.70 15.56 6.90
N LYS A 283 -9.84 16.05 7.82
CA LYS A 283 -8.82 15.21 8.46
C LYS A 283 -9.43 14.06 9.26
N LEU A 284 -10.50 14.31 10.03
CA LEU A 284 -11.18 13.26 10.79
C LEU A 284 -11.89 12.25 9.88
N ALA A 285 -12.34 12.67 8.69
CA ALA A 285 -12.97 11.80 7.72
C ALA A 285 -11.97 10.73 7.25
N GLN A 286 -10.73 11.10 6.91
CA GLN A 286 -9.66 10.14 6.58
C GLN A 286 -9.36 9.20 7.75
N ILE A 287 -9.19 9.75 8.96
CA ILE A 287 -8.94 8.95 10.17
C ILE A 287 -10.07 7.95 10.41
N SER A 288 -11.33 8.33 10.17
CA SER A 288 -12.48 7.44 10.35
C SER A 288 -12.42 6.20 9.44
N LEU A 289 -11.86 6.32 8.22
CA LEU A 289 -11.69 5.18 7.32
C LEU A 289 -10.72 4.15 7.92
N ALA A 290 -9.61 4.62 8.51
CA ALA A 290 -8.61 3.78 9.17
C ALA A 290 -9.11 3.19 10.50
N LEU A 291 -10.02 3.87 11.20
CA LEU A 291 -10.62 3.36 12.45
C LEU A 291 -11.76 2.37 12.22
N SER A 292 -12.41 2.41 11.06
CA SER A 292 -13.51 1.48 10.71
C SER A 292 -13.17 -0.01 10.91
N PRO A 293 -12.04 -0.55 10.39
CA PRO A 293 -11.65 -1.94 10.63
C PRO A 293 -11.40 -2.23 12.12
N ILE A 294 -10.81 -1.29 12.87
CA ILE A 294 -10.58 -1.44 14.31
C ILE A 294 -11.91 -1.51 15.08
N PHE A 295 -12.85 -0.65 14.74
CA PHE A 295 -14.17 -0.61 15.37
C PHE A 295 -14.97 -1.88 15.05
N TYR A 296 -14.85 -2.41 13.83
CA TYR A 296 -15.44 -3.69 13.46
C TYR A 296 -14.92 -4.83 14.35
N ARG A 297 -13.58 -4.97 14.47
CA ARG A 297 -12.96 -6.01 15.30
C ARG A 297 -13.23 -5.83 16.81
N ALA A 298 -13.47 -4.60 17.24
CA ALA A 298 -13.90 -4.28 18.60
C ALA A 298 -15.40 -4.54 18.86
N ASN A 299 -16.15 -5.08 17.89
CA ASN A 299 -17.61 -5.23 17.91
C ASN A 299 -18.38 -3.92 18.10
N MET A 300 -17.78 -2.78 17.70
CA MET A 300 -18.40 -1.46 17.78
C MET A 300 -19.06 -1.05 16.47
N LEU A 301 -18.57 -1.57 15.34
CA LEU A 301 -19.17 -1.42 14.02
C LEU A 301 -19.73 -2.78 13.60
N THR A 302 -21.04 -2.86 13.40
CA THR A 302 -21.72 -4.08 12.94
C THR A 302 -22.16 -3.90 11.51
N CYS A 303 -21.78 -4.83 10.65
CA CYS A 303 -22.18 -4.84 9.23
C CYS A 303 -23.04 -6.08 8.94
N PRO A 304 -23.92 -6.04 7.93
CA PRO A 304 -24.71 -7.19 7.52
C PRO A 304 -23.84 -8.31 6.94
N ASP A 305 -24.21 -9.57 7.20
CA ASP A 305 -23.51 -10.74 6.61
C ASP A 305 -23.97 -11.02 5.16
N TYR A 306 -25.13 -10.47 4.76
CA TYR A 306 -25.69 -10.68 3.43
C TYR A 306 -26.48 -9.47 2.94
N CYS A 307 -26.25 -9.11 1.68
CA CYS A 307 -26.97 -8.09 0.95
C CYS A 307 -27.35 -8.55 -0.45
N SER A 308 -28.57 -8.22 -0.88
CA SER A 308 -29.05 -8.49 -2.23
C SER A 308 -28.64 -7.37 -3.18
N SER A 309 -28.16 -7.72 -4.38
CA SER A 309 -27.88 -6.79 -5.47
C SER A 309 -29.12 -6.02 -5.95
N ASP A 310 -30.31 -6.58 -5.72
CA ASP A 310 -31.60 -6.00 -6.16
C ASP A 310 -32.22 -5.09 -5.09
N SER A 311 -31.57 -4.94 -3.93
CA SER A 311 -32.06 -4.08 -2.85
C SER A 311 -31.85 -2.61 -3.20
N THR A 312 -32.85 -1.99 -3.83
CA THR A 312 -32.88 -0.56 -4.11
C THR A 312 -33.04 0.25 -2.82
N SER A 313 -31.97 0.35 -2.01
CA SER A 313 -31.93 1.03 -0.70
C SER A 313 -32.71 0.32 0.41
N SER A 314 -32.34 -0.91 0.77
CA SER A 314 -32.76 -1.41 2.07
C SER A 314 -31.83 -0.83 3.15
N GLU A 315 -32.37 -0.11 4.13
CA GLU A 315 -31.68 0.28 5.37
C GLU A 315 -30.94 -0.91 6.04
N SER A 316 -31.28 -2.15 5.67
CA SER A 316 -30.59 -3.38 6.10
C SER A 316 -29.22 -3.63 5.47
N CYS A 317 -28.75 -2.81 4.53
CA CYS A 317 -27.45 -2.95 3.85
C CYS A 317 -26.48 -1.82 4.17
N GLU A 318 -26.45 -1.46 5.45
CA GLU A 318 -25.56 -0.44 6.01
C GLU A 318 -24.90 -1.00 7.27
N CYS A 319 -23.66 -0.62 7.52
CA CYS A 319 -23.06 -0.84 8.82
C CYS A 319 -23.62 0.18 9.81
N SER A 320 -23.55 -0.14 11.10
CA SER A 320 -23.96 0.78 12.15
C SER A 320 -23.04 0.65 13.34
N VAL A 321 -22.81 1.77 14.02
CA VAL A 321 -22.08 1.78 15.28
C VAL A 321 -23.04 1.62 16.46
N GLU A 322 -22.53 1.07 17.56
CA GLU A 322 -23.28 0.99 18.81
C GLU A 322 -23.77 2.39 19.25
N THR A 323 -25.09 2.52 19.45
CA THR A 323 -25.73 3.79 19.83
C THR A 323 -25.99 3.86 21.33
N GLY A 324 -26.09 5.06 21.90
CA GLY A 324 -26.41 5.25 23.32
C GLY A 324 -25.26 5.01 24.30
N LEU A 325 -24.04 4.72 23.82
CA LEU A 325 -22.85 4.69 24.66
C LEU A 325 -22.58 6.05 25.30
N SER A 326 -22.26 6.05 26.60
CA SER A 326 -21.74 7.26 27.24
C SER A 326 -20.35 7.59 26.68
N THR A 327 -19.96 8.86 26.68
CA THR A 327 -18.60 9.28 26.29
C THR A 327 -17.52 8.53 27.09
N THR A 328 -17.77 8.21 28.36
CA THR A 328 -16.86 7.42 29.19
C THR A 328 -16.69 5.99 28.64
N ALA A 329 -17.77 5.37 28.18
CA ALA A 329 -17.71 4.05 27.54
C ALA A 329 -16.97 4.12 26.19
N MET A 330 -17.24 5.13 25.36
CA MET A 330 -16.51 5.35 24.10
C MET A 330 -15.01 5.49 24.35
N LYS A 331 -14.60 6.30 25.33
CA LYS A 331 -13.18 6.48 25.69
C LYS A 331 -12.52 5.17 26.12
N LYS A 332 -13.24 4.32 26.87
CA LYS A 332 -12.74 3.02 27.29
C LYS A 332 -12.45 2.12 26.09
N VAL A 333 -13.40 2.02 25.16
CA VAL A 333 -13.23 1.21 23.94
C VAL A 333 -12.12 1.76 23.05
N PHE A 334 -12.08 3.08 22.87
CA PHE A 334 -11.04 3.75 22.09
C PHE A 334 -9.63 3.43 22.64
N ALA A 335 -9.47 3.44 23.96
CA ALA A 335 -8.21 3.11 24.62
C ALA A 335 -7.84 1.61 24.56
N SER A 336 -8.83 0.71 24.52
CA SER A 336 -8.58 -0.75 24.61
C SER A 336 -8.62 -1.50 23.27
N SER A 337 -8.98 -0.85 22.16
CA SER A 337 -9.17 -1.50 20.84
C SER A 337 -8.00 -1.35 19.88
N GLY A 338 -6.98 -0.54 20.23
CA GLY A 338 -5.94 -0.10 19.28
C GLY A 338 -6.30 1.19 18.55
N ALA A 339 -7.56 1.65 18.62
CA ALA A 339 -8.00 2.89 17.98
C ALA A 339 -7.24 4.12 18.48
N ALA A 340 -6.93 4.19 19.78
CA ALA A 340 -6.11 5.25 20.35
C ALA A 340 -4.69 5.30 19.75
N ALA A 341 -4.04 4.15 19.57
CA ALA A 341 -2.71 4.06 18.98
C ALA A 341 -2.74 4.48 17.50
N ARG A 342 -3.69 3.93 16.72
CA ARG A 342 -3.85 4.28 15.30
C ARG A 342 -4.19 5.76 15.10
N PHE A 343 -5.07 6.30 15.94
CA PHE A 343 -5.41 7.72 15.92
C PHE A 343 -4.20 8.61 16.15
N ALA A 344 -3.39 8.30 17.17
CA ALA A 344 -2.19 9.08 17.48
C ALA A 344 -1.12 9.00 16.38
N GLN A 345 -1.01 7.86 15.68
CA GLN A 345 -0.13 7.71 14.52
C GLN A 345 -0.56 8.63 13.36
N LEU A 346 -1.85 8.62 13.01
CA LEU A 346 -2.40 9.42 11.91
C LEU A 346 -2.50 10.91 12.25
N ASP A 347 -2.69 11.25 13.52
CA ASP A 347 -2.67 12.62 14.03
C ASP A 347 -1.28 13.02 14.55
N ALA A 348 -0.21 12.72 13.81
CA ALA A 348 1.18 12.92 14.26
C ALA A 348 1.52 14.36 14.68
N HIS A 349 0.80 15.37 14.16
CA HIS A 349 0.95 16.79 14.55
C HIS A 349 0.20 17.16 15.84
N GLN A 350 -0.52 16.21 16.45
CA GLN A 350 -1.30 16.39 17.68
C GLN A 350 -2.35 17.49 17.57
N ASP A 351 -3.05 17.55 16.42
CA ASP A 351 -4.09 18.55 16.20
C ASP A 351 -5.34 18.25 17.03
N PHE A 352 -5.58 16.97 17.36
CA PHE A 352 -6.81 16.50 18.00
C PHE A 352 -6.62 15.71 19.28
N HIS A 353 -5.39 15.30 19.58
CA HIS A 353 -5.07 14.58 20.81
C HIS A 353 -3.93 15.22 21.59
N THR A 354 -3.86 14.83 22.85
CA THR A 354 -2.69 15.06 23.71
C THR A 354 -2.24 13.72 24.26
N VAL A 355 -0.97 13.63 24.65
CA VAL A 355 -0.43 12.43 25.30
C VAL A 355 -0.15 12.77 26.76
N SER A 356 -0.70 11.97 27.68
CA SER A 356 -0.46 12.13 29.12
C SER A 356 0.95 11.67 29.51
N ASP A 357 1.39 12.02 30.72
CA ASP A 357 2.71 11.62 31.24
C ASP A 357 2.93 10.10 31.26
N ASP A 358 1.85 9.31 31.35
CA ASP A 358 1.88 7.84 31.33
C ASP A 358 1.79 7.24 29.91
N GLY A 359 1.79 8.07 28.86
CA GLY A 359 1.67 7.65 27.47
C GLY A 359 0.23 7.51 26.98
N SER A 360 -0.78 7.77 27.81
CA SER A 360 -2.19 7.64 27.40
C SER A 360 -2.60 8.74 26.41
N VAL A 361 -3.20 8.33 25.29
CA VAL A 361 -3.77 9.24 24.29
C VAL A 361 -5.11 9.79 24.80
N MET A 362 -5.17 11.12 24.92
CA MET A 362 -6.33 11.86 25.42
C MET A 362 -6.98 12.65 24.30
N ILE A 363 -8.27 12.38 24.09
CA ILE A 363 -9.08 13.00 23.03
C ILE A 363 -10.27 13.76 23.61
N GLU A 364 -10.60 14.89 22.99
CA GLU A 364 -11.79 15.66 23.33
C GLU A 364 -13.07 14.89 23.02
N SER A 365 -14.11 15.19 23.79
CA SER A 365 -15.37 14.44 23.69
C SER A 365 -16.16 14.76 22.42
N SER A 366 -16.04 15.97 21.88
CA SER A 366 -16.60 16.38 20.58
C SER A 366 -15.95 15.56 19.46
N ILE A 367 -14.62 15.60 19.36
CA ILE A 367 -13.85 14.85 18.35
C ILE A 367 -14.16 13.36 18.41
N LEU A 368 -14.16 12.76 19.61
CA LEU A 368 -14.46 11.33 19.76
C LEU A 368 -15.87 10.97 19.28
N ARG A 369 -16.88 11.80 19.60
CA ARG A 369 -18.24 11.60 19.09
C ARG A 369 -18.31 11.76 17.57
N SER A 370 -17.56 12.71 17.02
CA SER A 370 -17.51 12.93 15.58
C SER A 370 -16.92 11.72 14.87
N LEU A 371 -15.78 11.20 15.33
CA LEU A 371 -15.21 9.96 14.80
C LEU A 371 -16.18 8.79 14.89
N TRP A 372 -16.87 8.64 16.02
CA TRP A 372 -17.85 7.57 16.20
C TRP A 372 -18.97 7.63 15.15
N LYS A 373 -19.49 8.83 14.91
CA LYS A 373 -20.55 9.05 13.93
C LYS A 373 -20.06 8.90 12.48
N MET A 374 -18.83 9.33 12.19
CA MET A 374 -18.20 9.13 10.87
C MET A 374 -17.97 7.65 10.57
N VAL A 375 -17.42 6.88 11.51
CA VAL A 375 -17.26 5.42 11.34
C VAL A 375 -18.63 4.75 11.14
N GLY A 376 -19.66 5.19 11.85
CA GLY A 376 -21.03 4.70 11.71
C GLY A 376 -21.77 5.12 10.44
N SER A 377 -21.17 5.98 9.60
CA SER A 377 -21.81 6.43 8.36
C SER A 377 -21.62 5.46 7.18
N SER A 378 -20.92 4.34 7.40
CA SER A 378 -20.79 3.24 6.42
C SER A 378 -20.21 3.68 5.08
N ALA A 379 -19.07 4.39 5.13
CA ALA A 379 -18.35 4.77 3.94
C ALA A 379 -18.06 3.54 3.05
N ILE A 380 -18.47 3.65 1.79
CA ILE A 380 -18.08 2.75 0.72
C ILE A 380 -16.67 3.13 0.30
N LYS A 381 -15.74 2.19 0.32
CA LYS A 381 -14.33 2.44 0.01
C LYS A 381 -13.98 1.92 -1.39
N GLY A 382 -13.13 2.66 -2.09
CA GLY A 382 -12.49 2.18 -3.31
C GLY A 382 -11.52 1.04 -3.00
N ASP A 383 -11.17 0.28 -4.04
CA ASP A 383 -10.52 -1.03 -3.83
C ASP A 383 -9.04 -0.94 -3.48
N MET A 384 -8.36 0.21 -3.67
CA MET A 384 -6.98 0.44 -3.18
C MET A 384 -6.88 0.54 -1.65
N LEU A 385 -7.99 0.49 -0.92
CA LEU A 385 -8.03 0.47 0.55
C LEU A 385 -8.32 -0.93 1.10
N ASP A 386 -7.93 -1.10 2.36
CA ASP A 386 -8.21 -2.29 3.18
C ASP A 386 -7.76 -3.61 2.50
N SER A 387 -8.50 -4.68 2.75
CA SER A 387 -8.17 -6.04 2.29
C SER A 387 -8.34 -6.27 0.79
N SER A 388 -8.94 -5.32 0.07
CA SER A 388 -9.14 -5.37 -1.39
C SER A 388 -7.99 -4.73 -2.17
N ALA A 389 -7.02 -4.08 -1.52
CA ALA A 389 -5.98 -3.27 -2.16
C ALA A 389 -5.32 -3.92 -3.38
N THR A 390 -4.98 -5.21 -3.27
CA THR A 390 -4.35 -6.01 -4.32
C THR A 390 -5.19 -6.18 -5.60
N LEU A 391 -6.50 -5.95 -5.56
CA LEU A 391 -7.39 -6.02 -6.72
C LEU A 391 -7.14 -4.87 -7.70
N ASP A 392 -6.62 -3.75 -7.22
CA ASP A 392 -6.22 -2.64 -8.08
C ASP A 392 -4.80 -2.88 -8.64
N PRO A 393 -4.60 -2.88 -9.96
CA PRO A 393 -3.29 -3.06 -10.58
C PRO A 393 -2.20 -2.09 -10.11
N LEU A 394 -2.56 -0.90 -9.63
CA LEU A 394 -1.58 0.08 -9.11
C LEU A 394 -0.90 -0.38 -7.81
N PHE A 395 -1.54 -1.23 -6.99
CA PHE A 395 -0.96 -1.79 -5.76
C PHE A 395 0.44 -2.37 -6.00
N TRP A 396 0.56 -3.12 -7.09
CA TRP A 396 1.76 -3.88 -7.44
C TRP A 396 2.96 -2.99 -7.79
N VAL A 397 2.75 -1.72 -8.14
CA VAL A 397 3.84 -0.78 -8.48
C VAL A 397 4.09 0.28 -7.40
N ILE A 398 3.19 0.44 -6.42
CA ILE A 398 3.38 1.33 -5.26
C ILE A 398 4.46 0.78 -4.32
N HIS A 399 4.31 -0.46 -3.86
CA HIS A 399 5.18 -1.02 -2.81
C HIS A 399 6.65 -1.19 -3.22
N PRO A 400 7.00 -1.50 -4.49
CA PRO A 400 8.39 -1.42 -4.94
C PRO A 400 9.02 -0.03 -4.78
N ASN A 401 8.27 1.07 -4.93
CA ASN A 401 8.82 2.41 -4.70
C ASN A 401 9.11 2.63 -3.20
N ILE A 402 8.22 2.15 -2.34
CA ILE A 402 8.37 2.20 -0.89
C ILE A 402 9.61 1.40 -0.44
N GLU A 403 9.80 0.20 -1.01
CA GLU A 403 10.99 -0.61 -0.76
C GLU A 403 12.26 0.08 -1.29
N ARG A 404 12.22 0.71 -2.47
CA ARG A 404 13.35 1.48 -3.02
C ARG A 404 13.83 2.54 -2.05
N LEU A 405 12.93 3.29 -1.41
CA LEU A 405 13.27 4.28 -0.39
C LEU A 405 13.96 3.63 0.81
N TRP A 406 13.46 2.49 1.29
CA TRP A 406 14.07 1.76 2.40
C TRP A 406 15.46 1.22 2.05
N GLN A 407 15.64 0.65 0.86
CA GLN A 407 16.97 0.20 0.41
C GLN A 407 17.93 1.38 0.33
N TRP A 408 17.49 2.54 -0.14
CA TRP A 408 18.33 3.74 -0.11
C TRP A 408 18.73 4.14 1.32
N LYS A 409 17.79 4.11 2.27
CA LYS A 409 18.09 4.38 3.69
C LYS A 409 19.20 3.44 4.21
N ARG A 410 19.13 2.15 3.89
CA ARG A 410 20.14 1.15 4.27
C ARG A 410 21.50 1.31 3.57
N LEU A 411 21.51 1.83 2.34
CA LEU A 411 22.73 2.10 1.58
C LEU A 411 23.39 3.44 1.95
N SER A 412 22.63 4.37 2.51
CA SER A 412 23.12 5.69 2.90
C SER A 412 24.11 5.60 4.08
N SER A 413 24.95 6.63 4.24
CA SER A 413 25.85 6.73 5.40
C SER A 413 25.17 7.18 6.69
N SER A 414 23.84 7.34 6.67
CA SER A 414 23.04 7.79 7.80
C SER A 414 23.00 6.76 8.92
N PRO A 415 23.02 7.15 10.21
CA PRO A 415 22.69 6.25 11.29
C PRO A 415 21.32 5.60 11.04
N TYR A 416 21.33 4.26 11.03
CA TYR A 416 20.14 3.45 10.84
C TYR A 416 20.26 2.19 11.67
N GLU A 417 19.94 2.33 12.95
CA GLU A 417 20.09 1.23 13.90
C GLU A 417 18.94 0.24 13.75
N TYR A 418 19.28 -1.05 13.75
CA TYR A 418 18.28 -2.10 13.81
C TYR A 418 17.62 -2.12 15.20
N SER A 419 16.31 -1.92 15.23
CA SER A 419 15.49 -2.04 16.44
C SER A 419 14.10 -2.54 16.06
N TRP A 420 13.66 -3.64 16.67
CA TRP A 420 12.32 -4.19 16.49
C TRP A 420 11.67 -4.43 17.85
N PRO A 421 11.00 -3.43 18.45
CA PRO A 421 10.26 -3.62 19.69
C PRO A 421 9.12 -4.63 19.49
N SER A 422 8.84 -5.44 20.51
CA SER A 422 7.67 -6.32 20.50
C SER A 422 6.37 -5.54 20.68
N GLY A 423 5.25 -6.13 20.27
CA GLY A 423 3.95 -5.45 20.30
C GLY A 423 3.91 -4.28 19.32
N SER A 424 4.53 -4.45 18.16
CA SER A 424 4.71 -3.39 17.15
C SER A 424 3.45 -3.12 16.31
N SER A 425 2.38 -3.89 16.52
CA SER A 425 1.06 -3.70 15.92
C SER A 425 0.21 -2.73 16.73
N VAL A 426 -0.61 -1.91 16.07
CA VAL A 426 -1.65 -1.09 16.75
C VAL A 426 -2.69 -1.95 17.48
N TYR A 427 -2.85 -3.22 17.11
CA TYR A 427 -3.78 -4.16 17.75
C TYR A 427 -3.19 -4.84 19.00
N SER A 428 -1.99 -4.46 19.44
CA SER A 428 -1.19 -5.06 20.53
C SER A 428 -0.71 -6.49 20.26
N SER A 429 -1.58 -7.50 20.36
CA SER A 429 -1.26 -8.89 20.07
C SER A 429 -1.77 -9.26 18.68
N CYS A 430 -0.93 -9.06 17.67
CA CYS A 430 -1.24 -9.42 16.29
C CYS A 430 -0.02 -10.05 15.62
N SER A 431 -0.20 -11.26 15.10
CA SER A 431 0.85 -11.94 14.33
C SER A 431 1.13 -11.21 13.02
N GLY A 432 2.38 -11.31 12.56
CA GLY A 432 2.83 -10.74 11.31
C GLY A 432 3.53 -9.40 11.48
N HIS A 433 3.66 -8.89 12.72
CA HIS A 433 4.22 -7.57 13.02
C HIS A 433 5.53 -7.62 13.80
N ASP A 434 5.71 -8.58 14.69
CA ASP A 434 6.92 -8.70 15.48
C ASP A 434 8.03 -9.43 14.71
N ALA A 435 9.29 -9.23 15.12
CA ALA A 435 10.46 -9.72 14.42
C ALA A 435 10.43 -11.24 14.16
N ASP A 436 9.98 -12.00 15.16
CA ASP A 436 9.98 -13.47 15.15
C ASP A 436 8.65 -14.06 14.62
N ASP A 437 7.69 -13.21 14.24
CA ASP A 437 6.44 -13.68 13.66
C ASP A 437 6.70 -14.33 12.30
N ILE A 438 6.28 -15.58 12.17
CA ILE A 438 6.34 -16.32 10.92
C ILE A 438 5.25 -15.81 9.98
N VAL A 439 5.65 -15.35 8.81
CA VAL A 439 4.75 -14.86 7.77
C VAL A 439 4.51 -15.93 6.70
N PRO A 440 3.35 -15.94 6.03
CA PRO A 440 2.95 -17.05 5.16
C PRO A 440 3.59 -16.99 3.77
N PHE A 441 4.88 -16.64 3.69
CA PHE A 441 5.62 -16.54 2.43
C PHE A 441 6.78 -17.54 2.41
N SER A 442 7.06 -18.10 1.23
CA SER A 442 8.12 -19.06 1.01
C SER A 442 8.76 -18.85 -0.36
N ASN A 443 9.98 -19.37 -0.54
CA ASN A 443 10.73 -19.30 -1.81
C ASN A 443 10.91 -17.88 -2.39
N LEU A 444 11.10 -16.87 -1.55
CA LEU A 444 11.13 -15.47 -1.99
C LEU A 444 12.31 -15.16 -2.92
N PHE A 445 13.53 -15.54 -2.53
CA PHE A 445 14.75 -15.18 -3.26
C PHE A 445 15.69 -16.40 -3.40
N SER A 446 15.41 -17.29 -4.36
CA SER A 446 16.33 -18.38 -4.70
C SER A 446 17.36 -17.89 -5.73
N ILE A 447 18.62 -17.74 -5.32
CA ILE A 447 19.72 -17.40 -6.25
C ILE A 447 20.43 -18.63 -6.80
N ASP A 448 20.41 -19.74 -6.06
CA ASP A 448 21.17 -20.96 -6.39
C ASP A 448 20.27 -22.14 -6.80
N GLY A 449 18.98 -21.92 -7.00
CA GLY A 449 18.03 -22.95 -7.46
C GLY A 449 17.68 -24.02 -6.42
N ASP A 450 18.19 -23.90 -5.20
CA ASP A 450 17.86 -24.76 -4.05
C ASP A 450 16.61 -24.18 -3.34
N SER A 451 15.46 -24.27 -4.01
CA SER A 451 14.17 -23.86 -3.45
C SER A 451 13.62 -24.98 -2.57
N ASN A 452 13.52 -24.74 -1.27
CA ASN A 452 12.83 -25.64 -0.36
C ASN A 452 11.46 -25.05 -0.04
N GLU A 453 10.42 -25.57 -0.68
CA GLU A 453 9.03 -25.04 -0.64
C GLU A 453 8.42 -24.96 0.77
N ASN A 454 9.07 -25.58 1.76
CA ASN A 454 8.61 -25.64 3.14
C ASN A 454 9.28 -24.63 4.09
N VAL A 455 10.21 -23.79 3.60
CA VAL A 455 10.82 -22.75 4.45
C VAL A 455 9.90 -21.55 4.51
N GLN A 456 9.27 -21.36 5.67
CA GLN A 456 8.61 -20.12 6.03
C GLN A 456 9.64 -19.18 6.65
N TYR A 457 9.40 -17.87 6.52
CA TYR A 457 10.31 -16.85 7.04
C TYR A 457 9.65 -16.08 8.18
N SER A 458 10.45 -15.65 9.15
CA SER A 458 10.07 -14.56 10.05
C SER A 458 10.20 -13.19 9.38
N ASN A 459 9.62 -12.17 9.98
CA ASN A 459 9.86 -10.78 9.57
C ASN A 459 11.35 -10.40 9.60
N SER A 460 12.08 -10.80 10.64
CA SER A 460 13.52 -10.53 10.77
C SER A 460 14.35 -11.24 9.69
N GLU A 461 13.99 -12.47 9.33
CA GLU A 461 14.66 -13.18 8.24
C GLU A 461 14.42 -12.49 6.89
N ILE A 462 13.20 -12.02 6.62
CA ILE A 462 12.91 -11.23 5.40
C ILE A 462 13.66 -9.90 5.42
N TYR A 463 13.73 -9.22 6.57
CA TYR A 463 14.51 -7.99 6.72
C TYR A 463 15.98 -8.20 6.32
N ASP A 464 16.58 -9.30 6.77
CA ASP A 464 17.97 -9.66 6.46
C ASP A 464 18.15 -10.08 5.00
N LEU A 465 17.18 -10.80 4.43
CA LEU A 465 17.18 -11.18 3.01
C LEU A 465 17.14 -9.96 2.08
N LEU A 466 16.48 -8.88 2.52
CA LEU A 466 16.33 -7.63 1.78
C LEU A 466 17.50 -6.66 1.98
N ASP A 467 18.64 -7.13 2.49
CA ASP A 467 19.85 -6.31 2.55
C ASP A 467 20.37 -5.94 1.14
N PRO A 468 20.32 -4.67 0.74
CA PRO A 468 20.76 -4.26 -0.59
C PRO A 468 22.28 -4.33 -0.78
N THR A 469 23.06 -4.41 0.31
CA THR A 469 24.52 -4.68 0.28
C THR A 469 24.82 -6.17 0.16
N GLY A 470 23.84 -7.00 0.51
CA GLY A 470 23.91 -8.44 0.49
C GLY A 470 23.84 -9.03 -0.92
N MET A 471 24.04 -10.35 -0.95
CA MET A 471 23.92 -11.14 -2.16
C MET A 471 22.64 -11.95 -2.26
N ASN A 472 21.69 -11.80 -1.31
CA ASN A 472 20.51 -12.66 -1.19
C ASN A 472 19.37 -12.29 -2.16
N MET A 473 19.28 -11.03 -2.58
CA MET A 473 18.24 -10.59 -3.50
C MET A 473 18.58 -10.89 -4.97
N ASN A 474 17.55 -11.29 -5.72
CA ASN A 474 17.62 -11.55 -7.16
C ASN A 474 17.39 -10.30 -8.04
N TYR A 475 17.09 -9.14 -7.45
CA TYR A 475 16.92 -7.85 -8.14
C TYR A 475 17.73 -6.71 -7.50
N ILE A 476 17.80 -5.58 -8.21
CA ILE A 476 18.24 -4.26 -7.73
C ILE A 476 17.31 -3.19 -8.32
N TYR A 477 17.33 -1.99 -7.73
CA TYR A 477 16.73 -0.81 -8.35
C TYR A 477 17.70 -0.16 -9.35
N GLY A 478 17.17 0.32 -10.48
CA GLY A 478 17.97 0.91 -11.56
C GLY A 478 18.69 2.20 -11.17
N ASP A 479 18.09 2.97 -10.26
CA ASP A 479 18.67 4.20 -9.72
C ASP A 479 18.07 4.53 -8.33
N PHE A 480 18.75 5.45 -7.64
CA PHE A 480 18.28 6.14 -6.44
C PHE A 480 18.39 7.66 -6.65
N GLY A 481 17.85 8.14 -7.77
CA GLY A 481 17.84 9.55 -8.17
C GLY A 481 16.50 10.22 -7.88
N TRP A 482 16.56 11.43 -7.32
CA TRP A 482 15.40 12.30 -7.03
C TRP A 482 15.73 13.76 -7.34
N SER A 483 16.21 14.04 -8.56
CA SER A 483 16.65 15.40 -8.93
C SER A 483 15.54 16.44 -8.81
N TYR A 484 14.30 16.05 -9.07
CA TYR A 484 13.13 16.92 -8.93
C TYR A 484 12.89 17.33 -7.47
N CYS A 485 13.18 16.46 -6.49
CA CYS A 485 13.10 16.85 -5.08
C CYS A 485 14.18 17.87 -4.69
N VAL A 486 15.35 17.83 -5.34
CA VAL A 486 16.40 18.85 -5.13
C VAL A 486 15.91 20.23 -5.58
N GLU A 487 15.11 20.31 -6.65
CA GLU A 487 14.50 21.56 -7.13
C GLU A 487 13.50 22.15 -6.11
N GLU A 488 12.89 21.30 -5.29
CA GLU A 488 12.01 21.69 -4.18
C GLU A 488 12.76 21.96 -2.87
N GLY A 489 14.09 21.79 -2.83
CA GLY A 489 14.92 21.98 -1.64
C GLY A 489 15.06 20.73 -0.76
N TYR A 490 14.64 19.56 -1.23
CA TYR A 490 14.74 18.28 -0.54
C TYR A 490 15.77 17.36 -1.22
N ASP A 491 17.02 17.36 -0.74
CA ASP A 491 18.03 16.41 -1.22
C ASP A 491 17.87 15.05 -0.53
N LEU A 492 17.07 14.17 -1.13
CA LEU A 492 16.81 12.81 -0.62
C LEU A 492 18.06 11.92 -0.62
N ARG A 493 19.13 12.28 -1.34
CA ARG A 493 20.39 11.52 -1.31
C ARG A 493 21.31 11.96 -0.18
N ASN A 494 21.14 13.20 0.29
CA ASN A 494 21.91 13.79 1.37
C ASN A 494 21.00 14.32 2.49
N PHE A 495 20.00 13.53 2.90
CA PHE A 495 18.98 13.95 3.87
C PHE A 495 19.51 14.25 5.29
N ASP A 496 20.74 13.81 5.58
CA ASP A 496 21.46 14.10 6.83
C ASP A 496 22.41 15.29 6.76
N ALA A 497 22.67 15.81 5.55
CA ALA A 497 23.48 17.01 5.43
C ALA A 497 22.70 18.14 6.11
N LYS A 498 23.20 18.59 7.28
CA LYS A 498 22.72 19.83 7.91
C LYS A 498 22.59 20.85 6.80
N THR A 499 21.39 21.36 6.58
CA THR A 499 21.09 22.40 5.60
C THR A 499 22.00 23.59 5.89
N SER A 500 23.17 23.61 5.25
CA SER A 500 24.10 24.72 5.31
C SER A 500 23.67 25.71 4.24
N THR A 501 22.43 26.16 4.30
CA THR A 501 21.96 27.34 3.57
C THR A 501 20.67 27.80 4.22
N GLY A 502 20.76 28.89 4.98
CA GLY A 502 19.63 29.79 5.09
C GLY A 502 19.33 30.33 3.69
N MET A 503 18.06 30.27 3.33
CA MET A 503 17.44 31.26 2.45
C MET A 503 16.27 31.87 3.21
#